data_AF-A0A7S2NBL0-F1
#
_entry.id   AF-A0A7S2NBL0-F1
#
_cell.length_a   1.000
_cell.length_b   1.000
_cell.length_c   1.000
_cell.angle_alpha   90.00
_cell.angle_beta   90.00
_cell.angle_gamma   90.00
#
_symmetry.space_group_name_H-M   'P 1'
#
loop_
_entity.id
_entity.type
_entity.pdbx_description
1 polymer ?
#
loop_
_entity_poly.entity_id
_entity_poly.type
_entity_poly.pdbx_seq_one_letter_code
_entity_poly.pdbx_strand_id
1 'polypeptide(L)'
;EVQTCIERVDPHLCNNTGLVERLVDWEESWELATRYMQNEALLLAICGLVAEVRAAQRIVPRLTAMCEDCDVELFLVLPRIMWLCFLAKPSHYEELLRSLLPHRFPKATQGSKAKVLVRTMTDCEKDAKLQEFIKSFQRLEQTLTGLSGEGCPEAAKRSAWQMLVWRGIEGECAPDSLYDGVAPGKKEEAQATVEELMREVEPWSIELQRHCPEDWNQCSAVLVQCLTRGAREQKDAPFHV
;
A
#
# COMPACT_ATOMS: atom_id res chain seq x y z
N GLU A 1 4.33 -34.20 -17.79
CA GLU A 1 5.20 -35.34 -18.14
C GLU A 1 6.27 -35.66 -17.09
N VAL A 2 6.98 -34.67 -16.49
CA VAL A 2 7.94 -34.91 -15.39
C VAL A 2 7.29 -35.54 -14.14
N GLN A 3 6.03 -35.21 -13.85
CA GLN A 3 5.27 -35.76 -12.72
C GLN A 3 5.07 -37.29 -12.80
N THR A 4 5.21 -37.89 -13.99
CA THR A 4 4.95 -39.31 -14.25
C THR A 4 6.20 -40.15 -14.52
N CYS A 5 7.36 -39.55 -14.83
CA CYS A 5 8.60 -40.29 -15.06
C CYS A 5 9.84 -39.37 -14.93
N ILE A 6 10.54 -39.42 -13.80
CA ILE A 6 11.76 -38.63 -13.56
C ILE A 6 12.93 -39.07 -14.45
N GLU A 7 12.91 -40.34 -14.89
CA GLU A 7 13.93 -40.93 -15.76
C GLU A 7 13.95 -40.35 -17.20
N ARG A 8 12.92 -39.58 -17.58
CA ARG A 8 12.84 -38.92 -18.90
C ARG A 8 13.41 -37.50 -18.88
N VAL A 9 13.90 -37.01 -17.74
CA VAL A 9 14.59 -35.72 -17.63
C VAL A 9 15.99 -35.87 -18.21
N ASP A 10 16.34 -35.03 -19.18
CA ASP A 10 17.69 -35.01 -19.74
C ASP A 10 18.70 -34.67 -18.63
N PRO A 11 19.83 -35.40 -18.49
CA PRO A 11 20.86 -35.09 -17.49
C PRO A 11 21.39 -33.65 -17.57
N HIS A 12 21.34 -33.04 -18.75
CA HIS A 12 21.66 -31.63 -18.94
C HIS A 12 20.40 -30.79 -18.75
N LEU A 13 20.35 -30.05 -17.65
CA LEU A 13 19.21 -29.23 -17.27
C LEU A 13 18.75 -28.28 -18.40
N CYS A 14 19.69 -27.71 -19.17
CA CYS A 14 19.40 -26.80 -20.28
C CYS A 14 18.54 -27.42 -21.41
N ASN A 15 18.51 -28.75 -21.54
CA ASN A 15 17.69 -29.44 -22.51
C ASN A 15 16.23 -29.64 -22.03
N ASN A 16 15.95 -29.34 -20.76
CA ASN A 16 14.62 -29.45 -20.16
C ASN A 16 14.02 -28.05 -19.95
N THR A 17 13.67 -27.35 -21.04
CA THR A 17 13.19 -25.96 -21.00
C THR A 17 12.08 -25.73 -19.97
N GLY A 18 11.04 -26.57 -19.94
CA GLY A 18 9.95 -26.45 -18.97
C GLY A 18 10.35 -26.73 -17.51
N LEU A 19 11.42 -27.49 -17.27
CA LEU A 19 11.98 -27.67 -15.92
C LEU A 19 12.80 -26.44 -15.51
N VAL A 20 13.59 -25.89 -16.44
CA VAL A 20 14.33 -24.64 -16.22
C VAL A 20 13.38 -23.50 -15.88
N GLU A 21 12.34 -23.31 -16.69
CA GLU A 21 11.30 -22.30 -16.44
C GLU A 21 10.71 -22.42 -15.02
N ARG A 22 10.31 -23.63 -14.61
CA ARG A 22 9.77 -23.85 -13.25
C ARG A 22 10.78 -23.62 -12.14
N LEU A 23 12.06 -23.94 -12.35
CA LEU A 23 13.10 -23.70 -11.35
C LEU A 23 13.37 -22.21 -11.20
N VAL A 24 13.37 -21.45 -12.29
CA VAL A 24 13.46 -19.99 -12.28
C VAL A 24 12.26 -19.39 -11.55
N ASP A 25 11.02 -19.79 -11.89
CA ASP A 25 9.81 -19.36 -11.17
C ASP A 25 9.89 -19.64 -9.66
N TRP A 26 10.47 -20.78 -9.29
CA TRP A 26 10.65 -21.18 -7.90
C TRP A 26 11.72 -20.37 -7.18
N GLU A 27 12.84 -20.08 -7.84
CA GLU A 27 13.90 -19.19 -7.35
C GLU A 27 13.36 -17.78 -7.10
N GLU A 28 12.68 -17.18 -8.09
CA GLU A 28 12.07 -15.86 -7.97
C GLU A 28 11.03 -15.80 -6.83
N SER A 29 10.19 -16.83 -6.71
CA SER A 29 9.21 -16.95 -5.62
C SER A 29 9.89 -17.10 -4.25
N TRP A 30 11.02 -17.79 -4.20
CA TRP A 30 11.79 -17.99 -2.97
C TRP A 30 12.48 -16.70 -2.50
N GLU A 31 13.04 -15.91 -3.42
CA GLU A 31 13.62 -14.61 -3.13
C GLU A 31 12.56 -13.63 -2.59
N LEU A 32 11.39 -13.59 -3.23
CA LEU A 32 10.23 -12.84 -2.77
C LEU A 32 9.80 -13.24 -1.35
N ALA A 33 9.65 -14.55 -1.11
CA ALA A 33 9.27 -15.07 0.19
C ALA A 33 10.32 -14.74 1.26
N THR A 34 11.61 -14.85 0.93
CA THR A 34 12.70 -14.48 1.83
C THR A 34 12.61 -13.01 2.25
N ARG A 35 12.30 -12.11 1.30
CA ARG A 35 12.17 -10.68 1.58
C ARG A 35 10.96 -10.33 2.43
N TYR A 36 9.78 -10.81 2.07
CA TYR A 36 8.52 -10.38 2.69
C TYR A 36 8.01 -11.30 3.80
N MET A 37 8.29 -12.60 3.76
CA MET A 37 7.74 -13.57 4.73
C MET A 37 8.65 -13.83 5.92
N GLN A 38 9.97 -13.66 5.80
CA GLN A 38 10.88 -13.83 6.95
C GLN A 38 10.81 -12.66 7.94
N ASN A 39 10.44 -11.47 7.46
CA ASN A 39 10.21 -10.30 8.30
C ASN A 39 8.72 -10.17 8.62
N GLU A 40 8.33 -10.56 9.84
CA GLU A 40 6.93 -10.55 10.29
C GLU A 40 6.27 -9.17 10.14
N ALA A 41 7.00 -8.08 10.40
CA ALA A 41 6.47 -6.73 10.27
C ALA A 41 6.18 -6.37 8.80
N LEU A 42 7.06 -6.77 7.87
CA LEU A 42 6.81 -6.59 6.44
C LEU A 42 5.63 -7.43 5.96
N LEU A 43 5.54 -8.69 6.39
CA LEU A 43 4.44 -9.57 6.03
C LEU A 43 3.10 -8.98 6.48
N LEU A 44 3.01 -8.55 7.75
CA LEU A 44 1.81 -7.94 8.30
C LEU A 44 1.45 -6.64 7.56
N ALA A 45 2.43 -5.80 7.23
CA ALA A 45 2.21 -4.58 6.47
C ALA A 45 1.66 -4.86 5.06
N ILE A 46 2.20 -5.85 4.35
CA ILE A 46 1.70 -6.25 3.02
C ILE A 46 0.29 -6.82 3.11
N CYS A 47 0.02 -7.72 4.06
CA CYS A 47 -1.32 -8.26 4.29
C CYS A 47 -2.33 -7.16 4.64
N GLY A 48 -1.94 -6.22 5.49
CA GLY A 48 -2.72 -5.04 5.83
C GLY A 48 -3.02 -4.19 4.60
N LEU A 49 -2.01 -3.91 3.78
CA LEU A 49 -2.18 -3.10 2.57
C LEU A 49 -3.11 -3.78 1.56
N VAL A 50 -2.99 -5.10 1.35
CA VAL A 50 -3.93 -5.86 0.50
C VAL A 50 -5.36 -5.74 1.02
N ALA A 51 -5.55 -5.81 2.35
CA ALA A 51 -6.87 -5.63 2.94
C ALA A 51 -7.42 -4.21 2.75
N GLU A 52 -6.59 -3.18 2.89
CA GLU A 52 -6.98 -1.78 2.64
C GLU A 52 -7.30 -1.52 1.16
N VAL A 53 -6.50 -2.07 0.22
CA VAL A 53 -6.80 -1.96 -1.22
C VAL A 53 -8.11 -2.67 -1.56
N ARG A 54 -8.39 -3.84 -0.97
CA ARG A 54 -9.70 -4.51 -1.12
C ARG A 54 -10.84 -3.71 -0.50
N ALA A 55 -10.60 -3.00 0.60
CA ALA A 55 -11.60 -2.08 1.16
C ALA A 55 -11.83 -0.89 0.21
N ALA A 56 -10.77 -0.35 -0.38
CA ALA A 56 -10.83 0.71 -1.38
C ALA A 56 -11.59 0.28 -2.65
N GLN A 57 -11.44 -0.97 -3.11
CA GLN A 57 -12.21 -1.54 -4.22
C GLN A 57 -13.73 -1.52 -3.98
N ARG A 58 -14.18 -1.64 -2.71
CA ARG A 58 -15.61 -1.52 -2.37
C ARG A 58 -16.10 -0.08 -2.37
N ILE A 59 -15.20 0.87 -2.15
CA ILE A 59 -15.50 2.31 -2.19
C ILE A 59 -15.53 2.76 -3.66
N VAL A 60 -14.50 2.40 -4.43
CA VAL A 60 -14.32 2.79 -5.83
C VAL A 60 -14.24 1.54 -6.72
N PRO A 61 -15.35 1.08 -7.31
CA PRO A 61 -15.38 -0.14 -8.12
C PRO A 61 -14.46 -0.14 -9.34
N ARG A 62 -14.11 1.04 -9.88
CA ARG A 62 -13.13 1.17 -10.97
C ARG A 62 -11.77 0.56 -10.58
N LEU A 63 -11.38 0.63 -9.31
CA LEU A 63 -10.14 -0.01 -8.83
C LEU A 63 -10.17 -1.53 -8.99
N THR A 64 -11.34 -2.16 -8.90
CA THR A 64 -11.48 -3.60 -9.18
C THR A 64 -11.14 -3.90 -10.63
N ALA A 65 -11.70 -3.13 -11.58
CA ALA A 65 -11.39 -3.27 -13.00
C ALA A 65 -9.90 -3.07 -13.27
N MET A 66 -9.29 -2.03 -12.67
CA MET A 66 -7.84 -1.79 -12.79
C MET A 66 -7.00 -2.99 -12.31
N CYS A 67 -7.40 -3.64 -11.21
CA CYS A 67 -6.72 -4.85 -10.72
C CYS A 67 -6.95 -6.08 -11.62
N GLU A 68 -8.14 -6.27 -12.16
CA GLU A 68 -8.47 -7.42 -13.02
C GLU A 68 -7.79 -7.32 -14.39
N ASP A 69 -7.75 -6.12 -14.96
CA ASP A 69 -7.22 -5.84 -16.29
C ASP A 69 -5.71 -5.52 -16.27
N CYS A 70 -5.08 -5.48 -15.09
CA CYS A 70 -3.71 -5.02 -14.89
C CYS A 70 -3.46 -3.64 -15.53
N ASP A 71 -4.40 -2.72 -15.34
CA ASP A 71 -4.37 -1.38 -15.92
C ASP A 71 -3.09 -0.63 -15.52
N VAL A 72 -2.48 0.08 -16.46
CA VAL A 72 -1.26 0.87 -16.21
C VAL A 72 -1.49 1.98 -15.17
N GLU A 73 -2.71 2.52 -15.06
CA GLU A 73 -3.09 3.50 -14.05
C GLU A 73 -3.03 2.92 -12.63
N LEU A 74 -3.13 1.60 -12.47
CA LEU A 74 -3.01 0.93 -11.17
C LEU A 74 -1.66 1.27 -10.51
N PHE A 75 -0.60 1.39 -11.30
CA PHE A 75 0.75 1.71 -10.80
C PHE A 75 0.89 3.17 -10.36
N LEU A 76 -0.02 4.06 -10.77
CA LEU A 76 -0.11 5.43 -10.25
C LEU A 76 -0.95 5.48 -8.96
N VAL A 77 -1.95 4.61 -8.85
CA VAL A 77 -2.90 4.59 -7.73
C VAL A 77 -2.33 3.86 -6.50
N LEU A 78 -1.67 2.70 -6.68
CA LEU A 78 -1.13 1.90 -5.57
C LEU A 78 -0.17 2.68 -4.64
N PRO A 79 0.80 3.46 -5.15
CA PRO A 79 1.65 4.31 -4.32
C PRO A 79 0.85 5.29 -3.45
N ARG A 80 -0.21 5.90 -4.00
CA ARG A 80 -1.06 6.85 -3.27
C ARG A 80 -1.80 6.14 -2.14
N ILE A 81 -2.40 4.98 -2.41
CA ILE A 81 -3.08 4.18 -1.39
C ILE A 81 -2.10 3.76 -0.30
N MET A 82 -0.88 3.33 -0.65
CA MET A 82 0.15 2.95 0.32
C MET A 82 0.51 4.12 1.25
N TRP A 83 0.69 5.33 0.70
CA TRP A 83 0.92 6.53 1.50
C TRP A 83 -0.25 6.88 2.41
N LEU A 84 -1.47 6.85 1.90
CA LEU A 84 -2.66 7.07 2.72
C LEU A 84 -2.75 6.05 3.87
N CYS A 85 -2.49 4.77 3.60
CA CYS A 85 -2.46 3.72 4.61
C CYS A 85 -1.40 3.99 5.68
N PHE A 86 -0.19 4.39 5.27
CA PHE A 86 0.87 4.77 6.21
C PHE A 86 0.49 5.98 7.04
N LEU A 87 -0.07 7.04 6.45
CA LEU A 87 -0.48 8.23 7.18
C LEU A 87 -1.55 7.92 8.24
N ALA A 88 -2.50 7.04 7.90
CA ALA A 88 -3.53 6.59 8.83
C ALA A 88 -2.98 5.67 9.95
N LYS A 89 -1.99 4.83 9.64
CA LYS A 89 -1.42 3.84 10.59
C LYS A 89 0.12 3.77 10.47
N PRO A 90 0.86 4.81 10.91
CA PRO A 90 2.30 4.90 10.63
C PRO A 90 3.09 3.70 11.13
N SER A 91 2.82 3.26 12.37
CA SER A 91 3.52 2.13 13.00
C SER A 91 3.33 0.81 12.27
N HIS A 92 2.19 0.61 11.60
CA HIS A 92 1.89 -0.65 10.91
C HIS A 92 2.62 -0.77 9.57
N TYR A 93 2.78 0.35 8.86
CA TYR A 93 3.39 0.38 7.52
C TYR A 93 4.83 0.91 7.51
N GLU A 94 5.37 1.27 8.67
CA GLU A 94 6.70 1.89 8.80
C GLU A 94 7.81 1.02 8.22
N GLU A 95 7.84 -0.27 8.54
CA GLU A 95 8.88 -1.17 8.06
C GLU A 95 8.82 -1.33 6.53
N LEU A 96 7.60 -1.39 5.97
CA LEU A 96 7.39 -1.47 4.53
C LEU A 96 7.91 -0.21 3.83
N LEU A 97 7.49 0.98 4.27
CA LEU A 97 7.99 2.23 3.70
C LEU A 97 9.48 2.43 3.94
N ARG A 98 10.03 2.02 5.07
CA ARG A 98 11.47 2.05 5.34
C ARG A 98 12.24 1.19 4.35
N SER A 99 11.70 0.03 3.98
CA SER A 99 12.34 -0.84 2.98
C SER A 99 12.35 -0.22 1.58
N LEU A 100 11.38 0.63 1.25
CA LEU A 100 11.24 1.28 -0.06
C LEU A 100 11.88 2.67 -0.14
N LEU A 101 11.97 3.39 1.00
CA LEU A 101 12.45 4.76 1.12
C LEU A 101 13.40 4.92 2.33
N PRO A 102 14.53 4.18 2.36
CA PRO A 102 15.40 4.13 3.53
C PRO A 102 15.95 5.50 3.96
N HIS A 103 16.13 6.44 3.02
CA HIS A 103 16.61 7.80 3.32
C HIS A 103 15.62 8.64 4.13
N ARG A 104 14.33 8.29 4.14
CA ARG A 104 13.30 8.96 4.95
C ARG A 104 13.29 8.51 6.41
N PHE A 105 14.03 7.43 6.70
CA PHE A 105 14.15 6.82 8.02
C PHE A 105 15.64 6.74 8.42
N PRO A 106 16.30 7.90 8.65
CA PRO A 106 17.70 7.93 9.01
C PRO A 106 17.98 7.05 10.23
N LYS A 107 18.99 6.19 10.12
CA LYS A 107 19.50 5.43 11.25
C LYS A 107 20.08 6.42 12.26
N ALA A 108 19.64 6.34 13.52
CA ALA A 108 20.19 7.17 14.59
C ALA A 108 21.73 7.07 14.57
N THR A 109 22.39 8.18 14.23
CA THR A 109 23.84 8.24 14.05
C THR A 109 24.52 7.69 15.30
N GLN A 110 25.27 6.60 15.18
CA GLN A 110 25.99 5.94 16.28
C GLN A 110 27.20 6.76 16.78
N GLY A 111 27.07 8.08 16.88
CA GLY A 111 28.14 9.01 17.25
C GLY A 111 28.28 9.25 18.75
N SER A 112 27.32 8.83 19.59
CA SER A 112 27.40 9.03 21.04
C SER A 112 27.72 7.73 21.76
N LYS A 113 29.02 7.52 22.01
CA LYS A 113 29.56 6.48 22.90
C LYS A 113 29.14 6.79 24.34
N ALA A 114 27.87 6.65 24.69
CA ALA A 114 27.43 6.69 26.08
C ALA A 114 26.13 5.89 26.28
N LYS A 115 26.28 4.81 27.05
CA LYS A 115 25.25 3.97 27.68
C LYS A 115 24.42 3.07 26.76
N VAL A 116 25.01 1.90 26.56
CA VAL A 116 24.30 0.62 26.44
C VAL A 116 23.45 0.41 27.70
N LEU A 117 22.14 0.62 27.59
CA LEU A 117 21.17 -0.20 28.31
C LEU A 117 19.79 -0.06 27.64
N VAL A 118 19.38 -1.13 26.95
CA VAL A 118 18.02 -1.39 26.44
C VAL A 118 17.45 -0.26 25.58
N ARG A 119 17.94 -0.15 24.34
CA ARG A 119 17.22 0.60 23.30
C ARG A 119 16.12 -0.32 22.78
N THR A 120 14.90 -0.13 23.25
CA THR A 120 13.71 -0.63 22.58
C THR A 120 13.78 -0.19 21.11
N MET A 121 13.61 -1.12 20.16
CA MET A 121 13.75 -0.93 18.71
C MET A 121 12.77 0.09 18.09
N THR A 122 12.03 0.86 18.89
CA THR A 122 10.79 1.51 18.44
C THR A 122 10.92 2.95 17.98
N ASP A 123 12.04 3.65 18.19
CA ASP A 123 12.15 5.06 17.81
C ASP A 123 13.19 5.26 16.70
N CYS A 124 12.81 4.88 15.49
CA CYS A 124 13.50 5.32 14.30
C CYS A 124 13.03 6.74 13.97
N GLU A 125 13.95 7.71 14.01
CA GLU A 125 13.64 9.09 13.66
C GLU A 125 13.29 9.17 12.18
N LYS A 126 12.08 9.67 11.88
CA LYS A 126 11.65 10.03 10.53
C LYS A 126 12.24 11.40 10.19
N ASP A 127 12.58 11.62 8.91
CA ASP A 127 13.10 12.93 8.50
C ASP A 127 12.07 14.07 8.72
N ALA A 128 12.55 15.31 8.70
CA ALA A 128 11.71 16.48 8.97
C ALA A 128 10.55 16.64 7.97
N LYS A 129 10.76 16.27 6.69
CA LYS A 129 9.74 16.38 5.64
C LYS A 129 8.63 15.35 5.82
N LEU A 130 8.99 14.11 6.16
CA LEU A 130 8.04 13.05 6.44
C LEU A 130 7.22 13.37 7.71
N GLN A 131 7.86 13.95 8.73
CA GLN A 131 7.16 14.43 9.92
C GLN A 131 6.18 15.56 9.62
N GLU A 132 6.55 16.50 8.75
CA GLU A 132 5.66 17.57 8.30
C GLU A 132 4.47 17.00 7.52
N PHE A 133 4.70 16.03 6.65
CA PHE A 133 3.64 15.37 5.89
C PHE A 133 2.65 14.61 6.79
N ILE A 134 3.14 13.88 7.80
CA ILE A 134 2.31 13.23 8.81
C ILE A 134 1.46 14.27 9.56
N LYS A 135 2.04 15.41 9.94
CA LYS A 135 1.29 16.51 10.57
C LYS A 135 0.23 17.09 9.63
N SER A 136 0.51 17.17 8.33
CA SER A 136 -0.47 17.65 7.34
C SER A 136 -1.71 16.75 7.30
N PHE A 137 -1.51 15.43 7.27
CA PHE A 137 -2.61 14.46 7.37
C PHE A 137 -3.42 14.60 8.67
N GLN A 138 -2.73 14.74 9.81
CA GLN A 138 -3.40 14.93 11.11
C GLN A 138 -4.23 16.21 11.16
N ARG A 139 -3.76 17.30 10.55
CA ARG A 139 -4.55 18.55 10.41
C ARG A 139 -5.79 18.31 9.56
N LEU A 140 -5.67 17.59 8.44
CA LEU A 140 -6.81 17.23 7.60
C LEU A 140 -7.85 16.44 8.40
N GLU A 141 -7.44 15.42 9.17
CA GLU A 141 -8.37 14.63 9.99
C GLU A 141 -9.09 15.50 11.02
N GLN A 142 -8.38 16.42 11.68
CA GLN A 142 -8.96 17.35 12.65
C GLN A 142 -9.97 18.29 12.00
N THR A 143 -9.62 18.86 10.84
CA THR A 143 -10.51 19.72 10.07
C THR A 143 -11.77 18.96 9.66
N LEU A 144 -11.64 17.82 8.96
CA LEU A 144 -12.79 17.04 8.49
C LEU A 144 -13.68 16.52 9.63
N THR A 145 -13.09 16.19 10.78
CA THR A 145 -13.85 15.83 11.98
C THR A 145 -14.66 17.01 12.52
N GLY A 146 -14.12 18.24 12.49
CA GLY A 146 -14.83 19.46 12.86
C GLY A 146 -15.85 19.95 11.82
N LEU A 147 -15.76 19.48 10.58
CA LEU A 147 -16.74 19.77 9.52
C LEU A 147 -17.91 18.78 9.50
N SER A 148 -17.72 17.56 10.01
CA SER A 148 -18.81 16.60 10.23
C SER A 148 -19.72 17.09 11.35
N GLY A 149 -21.01 17.32 11.06
CA GLY A 149 -21.99 17.73 12.08
C GLY A 149 -22.21 16.62 13.12
N GLU A 150 -22.36 16.99 14.40
CA GLU A 150 -22.76 16.21 15.62
C GLU A 150 -22.55 14.67 15.65
N GLY A 151 -21.58 14.16 14.89
CA GLY A 151 -21.39 12.74 14.66
C GLY A 151 -20.31 12.12 15.54
N CYS A 152 -20.31 10.79 15.61
CA CYS A 152 -19.23 10.03 16.24
C CYS A 152 -17.89 10.29 15.50
N PRO A 153 -16.78 10.63 16.20
CA PRO A 153 -15.48 10.90 15.56
C PRO A 153 -14.99 9.79 14.62
N GLU A 154 -15.29 8.54 14.94
CA GLU A 154 -14.92 7.39 14.10
C GLU A 154 -15.69 7.34 12.78
N ALA A 155 -16.93 7.85 12.74
CA ALA A 155 -17.67 7.97 11.49
C ALA A 155 -17.07 9.09 10.62
N ALA A 156 -16.65 10.20 11.23
CA ALA A 156 -15.99 11.29 10.52
C ALA A 156 -14.65 10.85 9.92
N LYS A 157 -13.81 10.12 10.67
CA LYS A 157 -12.56 9.53 10.14
C LYS A 157 -12.82 8.58 8.98
N ARG A 158 -13.86 7.74 9.08
CA ARG A 158 -14.24 6.83 7.98
C ARG A 158 -14.67 7.59 6.73
N SER A 159 -15.43 8.67 6.90
CA SER A 159 -15.84 9.56 5.80
C SER A 159 -14.63 10.25 5.16
N ALA A 160 -13.71 10.79 5.98
CA ALA A 160 -12.46 11.37 5.52
C ALA A 160 -11.60 10.37 4.73
N TRP A 161 -11.48 9.15 5.22
CA TRP A 161 -10.80 8.07 4.51
C TRP A 161 -11.44 7.77 3.15
N GLN A 162 -12.78 7.69 3.09
CA GLN A 162 -13.50 7.48 1.83
C GLN A 162 -13.24 8.61 0.84
N MET A 163 -13.23 9.86 1.29
CA MET A 163 -12.91 11.02 0.45
C MET A 163 -11.51 10.92 -0.15
N LEU A 164 -10.51 10.60 0.67
CA LEU A 164 -9.12 10.49 0.25
C LEU A 164 -8.89 9.32 -0.71
N VAL A 165 -9.47 8.16 -0.40
CA VAL A 165 -9.39 6.97 -1.26
C VAL A 165 -10.05 7.26 -2.61
N TRP A 166 -11.25 7.86 -2.61
CA TRP A 166 -11.93 8.22 -3.85
C TRP A 166 -11.08 9.17 -4.68
N ARG A 167 -10.58 10.24 -4.05
CA ARG A 167 -9.77 11.25 -4.73
C ARG A 167 -8.44 10.72 -5.24
N GLY A 168 -7.81 9.80 -4.52
CA GLY A 168 -6.55 9.16 -4.93
C GLY A 168 -6.70 8.22 -6.12
N ILE A 169 -7.88 7.64 -6.32
CA ILE A 169 -8.19 6.69 -7.39
C ILE A 169 -8.78 7.40 -8.63
N GLU A 170 -9.89 8.13 -8.47
CA GLU A 170 -10.63 8.72 -9.60
C GLU A 170 -10.08 10.08 -10.06
N GLY A 171 -9.15 10.65 -9.30
CA GLY A 171 -8.66 11.97 -9.63
C GLY A 171 -9.77 13.04 -9.48
N GLU A 172 -9.85 13.96 -10.44
CA GLU A 172 -10.86 15.03 -10.49
C GLU A 172 -12.28 14.52 -10.82
N CYS A 173 -12.44 13.25 -11.21
CA CYS A 173 -13.73 12.65 -11.57
C CYS A 173 -14.54 12.15 -10.36
N ALA A 174 -14.21 12.61 -9.14
CA ALA A 174 -14.95 12.23 -7.95
C ALA A 174 -16.40 12.75 -7.99
N PRO A 175 -17.40 11.97 -7.56
CA PRO A 175 -18.79 12.40 -7.56
C PRO A 175 -19.03 13.47 -6.49
N ASP A 176 -19.86 14.46 -6.79
CA ASP A 176 -20.24 15.52 -5.84
C ASP A 176 -20.86 14.96 -4.54
N SER A 177 -21.48 13.77 -4.63
CA SER A 177 -22.08 13.08 -3.48
C SER A 177 -21.09 12.64 -2.42
N LEU A 178 -19.78 12.64 -2.73
CA LEU A 178 -18.72 12.29 -1.79
C LEU A 178 -18.73 13.20 -0.54
N TYR A 179 -19.22 14.43 -0.68
CA TYR A 179 -19.29 15.42 0.39
C TYR A 179 -20.68 15.57 1.02
N ASP A 180 -21.64 14.66 0.75
CA ASP A 180 -22.99 14.77 1.30
C ASP A 180 -23.07 14.59 2.82
N GLY A 181 -22.07 13.95 3.42
CA GLY A 181 -21.92 13.87 4.88
C GLY A 181 -21.36 15.14 5.53
N VAL A 182 -20.89 16.12 4.74
CA VAL A 182 -20.36 17.39 5.22
C VAL A 182 -21.50 18.41 5.30
N ALA A 183 -21.47 19.28 6.31
CA ALA A 183 -22.47 20.34 6.45
C ALA A 183 -22.55 21.19 5.15
N PRO A 184 -23.75 21.61 4.70
CA PRO A 184 -23.94 22.24 3.38
C PRO A 184 -23.07 23.47 3.10
N GLY A 185 -22.69 24.25 4.13
CA GLY A 185 -21.81 25.42 3.99
C GLY A 185 -20.32 25.13 4.12
N LYS A 186 -19.93 23.87 4.32
CA LYS A 186 -18.55 23.43 4.59
C LYS A 186 -17.98 22.50 3.50
N LYS A 187 -18.77 22.20 2.46
CA LYS A 187 -18.35 21.29 1.37
C LYS A 187 -17.10 21.79 0.65
N GLU A 188 -17.06 23.07 0.29
CA GLU A 188 -15.90 23.68 -0.40
C GLU A 188 -14.63 23.63 0.47
N GLU A 189 -14.76 23.88 1.78
CA GLU A 189 -13.64 23.81 2.72
C GLU A 189 -13.12 22.37 2.86
N ALA A 190 -14.02 21.39 2.96
CA ALA A 190 -13.65 19.97 3.02
C ALA A 190 -12.95 19.53 1.73
N GLN A 191 -13.47 19.93 0.57
CA GLN A 191 -12.87 19.64 -0.72
C GLN A 191 -11.48 20.28 -0.84
N ALA A 192 -11.34 21.57 -0.56
CA ALA A 192 -10.05 22.26 -0.62
C ALA A 192 -9.00 21.61 0.29
N THR A 193 -9.41 21.18 1.49
CA THR A 193 -8.54 20.46 2.43
C THR A 193 -8.07 19.12 1.87
N VAL A 194 -8.98 18.33 1.27
CA VAL A 194 -8.65 17.06 0.61
C VAL A 194 -7.70 17.28 -0.58
N GLU A 195 -7.97 18.28 -1.41
CA GLU A 195 -7.12 18.63 -2.56
C GLU A 195 -5.72 19.09 -2.15
N GLU A 196 -5.59 19.81 -1.03
CA GLU A 196 -4.29 20.21 -0.48
C GLU A 196 -3.46 18.99 -0.10
N LEU A 197 -4.01 18.05 0.69
CA LEU A 197 -3.27 16.85 1.05
C LEU A 197 -2.95 16.00 -0.18
N MET A 198 -3.89 15.83 -1.12
CA MET A 198 -3.64 15.00 -2.30
C MET A 198 -2.55 15.58 -3.23
N ARG A 199 -2.40 16.91 -3.27
CA ARG A 199 -1.25 17.56 -3.91
C ARG A 199 0.07 17.27 -3.21
N GLU A 200 0.08 17.09 -1.89
CA GLU A 200 1.26 16.64 -1.16
C GLU A 200 1.54 15.14 -1.41
N VAL A 201 0.51 14.29 -1.42
CA VAL A 201 0.63 12.84 -1.66
C VAL A 201 1.28 12.54 -3.01
N GLU A 202 0.99 13.33 -4.04
CA GLU A 202 1.44 13.05 -5.41
C GLU A 202 2.99 13.00 -5.53
N PRO A 203 3.77 14.01 -5.11
CA PRO A 203 5.23 13.93 -5.07
C PRO A 203 5.78 12.74 -4.27
N TRP A 204 5.18 12.42 -3.11
CA TRP A 204 5.58 11.27 -2.29
C TRP A 204 5.33 9.94 -3.01
N SER A 205 4.22 9.85 -3.73
CA SER A 205 3.86 8.68 -4.54
C SER A 205 4.82 8.47 -5.71
N ILE A 206 5.30 9.56 -6.32
CA ILE A 206 6.31 9.54 -7.39
C ILE A 206 7.68 9.16 -6.81
N GLU A 207 8.05 9.71 -5.66
CA GLU A 207 9.30 9.37 -4.99
C GLU A 207 9.37 7.89 -4.62
N LEU A 208 8.27 7.33 -4.09
CA LEU A 208 8.16 5.90 -3.78
C LEU A 208 8.49 5.01 -4.99
N GLN A 209 8.00 5.38 -6.16
CA GLN A 209 8.25 4.65 -7.41
C GLN A 209 9.68 4.84 -7.95
N ARG A 210 10.28 6.03 -7.73
CA ARG A 210 11.53 6.42 -8.38
C ARG A 210 12.79 6.20 -7.54
N HIS A 211 12.67 6.16 -6.22
CA HIS A 211 13.84 6.05 -5.35
C HIS A 211 14.54 4.69 -5.49
N CYS A 212 13.77 3.61 -5.48
CA CYS A 212 14.24 2.25 -5.74
C CYS A 212 13.19 1.52 -6.60
N PRO A 213 13.24 1.70 -7.93
CA PRO A 213 12.20 1.20 -8.82
C PRO A 213 12.14 -0.34 -8.83
N GLU A 214 13.27 -1.03 -8.66
CA GLU A 214 13.32 -2.50 -8.58
C GLU A 214 12.52 -3.00 -7.38
N ASP A 215 12.74 -2.42 -6.20
CA ASP A 215 12.06 -2.77 -4.96
C ASP A 215 10.56 -2.43 -5.02
N TRP A 216 10.21 -1.29 -5.63
CA TRP A 216 8.82 -0.92 -5.86
C TRP A 216 8.13 -1.87 -6.83
N ASN A 217 8.77 -2.23 -7.95
CA ASN A 217 8.22 -3.17 -8.93
C ASN A 217 8.00 -4.54 -8.31
N GLN A 218 8.94 -5.01 -7.48
CA GLN A 218 8.80 -6.26 -6.74
C GLN A 218 7.62 -6.20 -5.76
N CYS A 219 7.52 -5.11 -4.98
CA CYS A 219 6.43 -4.89 -4.01
C CYS A 219 5.05 -4.83 -4.70
N SER A 220 4.93 -4.04 -5.76
CA SER A 220 3.69 -3.88 -6.52
C SER A 220 3.28 -5.17 -7.22
N ALA A 221 4.22 -5.96 -7.74
CA ALA A 221 3.94 -7.29 -8.29
C ALA A 221 3.32 -8.22 -7.23
N VAL A 222 3.86 -8.25 -6.00
CA VAL A 222 3.28 -9.02 -4.89
C VAL A 222 1.86 -8.55 -4.59
N LEU A 223 1.63 -7.24 -4.49
CA LEU A 223 0.30 -6.68 -4.24
C LEU A 223 -0.70 -7.08 -5.33
N VAL A 224 -0.34 -6.91 -6.61
CA VAL A 224 -1.20 -7.26 -7.74
C VAL A 224 -1.49 -8.76 -7.76
N GLN A 225 -0.51 -9.63 -7.49
CA GLN A 225 -0.73 -11.07 -7.40
C GLN A 225 -1.71 -11.43 -6.26
N CYS A 226 -1.58 -10.82 -5.08
CA CYS A 226 -2.51 -11.03 -3.97
C CYS A 226 -3.93 -10.53 -4.27
N LEU A 227 -4.06 -9.44 -5.01
CA LEU A 227 -5.35 -8.85 -5.39
C LEU A 227 -6.06 -9.69 -6.46
N THR A 228 -5.32 -10.17 -7.46
CA THR A 228 -5.87 -10.96 -8.58
C THR A 228 -6.18 -12.41 -8.19
N ARG A 229 -5.30 -13.08 -7.42
CA ARG A 229 -5.55 -14.48 -7.00
C ARG A 229 -6.74 -14.61 -6.04
N GLY A 230 -6.87 -13.69 -5.08
CA GLY A 230 -8.01 -13.70 -4.16
C GLY A 230 -9.36 -13.49 -4.86
N ALA A 231 -9.39 -12.74 -5.97
CA ALA A 231 -10.60 -12.56 -6.77
C ALA A 231 -11.00 -13.83 -7.55
N ARG A 232 -10.03 -14.61 -8.03
CA ARG A 232 -10.28 -15.89 -8.73
C ARG A 232 -10.80 -16.96 -7.78
N GLU A 233 -10.18 -17.11 -6.62
CA GLU A 233 -10.61 -18.09 -5.60
C GLU A 233 -12.03 -17.81 -5.06
N GLN A 234 -12.46 -16.54 -5.02
CA GLN A 234 -13.85 -16.20 -4.67
C GLN A 234 -14.85 -16.52 -5.79
N LYS A 235 -14.46 -16.38 -7.07
CA LYS A 235 -15.32 -16.71 -8.22
C LYS A 235 -15.49 -18.23 -8.40
N ASP A 236 -14.48 -19.00 -8.03
CA ASP A 236 -14.46 -20.47 -8.16
C ASP A 236 -14.96 -21.20 -6.90
N ALA A 237 -15.34 -20.49 -5.84
CA ALA A 237 -15.94 -21.11 -4.66
C ALA A 237 -17.32 -21.70 -5.03
N PRO A 238 -17.52 -23.03 -4.89
CA PRO A 238 -18.81 -23.65 -5.18
C PRO A 238 -19.85 -23.03 -4.24
N PHE A 239 -20.93 -22.49 -4.80
CA PHE A 239 -22.07 -21.99 -4.07
C PHE A 239 -22.59 -23.07 -3.11
N HIS A 240 -22.23 -22.97 -1.83
CA HIS A 240 -22.95 -23.68 -0.78
C HIS A 240 -24.22 -22.87 -0.48
N VAL A 241 -25.30 -23.28 -1.15
CA VAL A 241 -26.69 -22.99 -0.75
C VAL A 241 -27.04 -23.82 0.47
#